data_AF-F7NFE9-F1
#
_entry.id   AF-F7NFE9-F1
#
_cell.length_a   1.000
_cell.length_b   1.000
_cell.length_c   1.000
_cell.angle_alpha   90.00
_cell.angle_beta   90.00
_cell.angle_gamma   90.00
#
_symmetry.space_group_name_H-M   'P 1'
#
loop_
_entity.id
_entity.type
_entity.pdbx_description
1 polymer ?
#
loop_
_entity_poly.entity_id
_entity_poly.type
_entity_poly.pdbx_seq_one_letter_code
_entity_poly.pdbx_strand_id
1 'polypeptide(L)'
;MPSLHNHQTTPVVTHLTRVCLNLPPAEDWHKAKGAPLTPDQVRQTGKLMQARMARAAAMMEVMAALGFDFESGKNAILCYSNTTEAYEIKRALRQAGFQDREFQIVLEYTRGWGML
;
A
#
# COMPACT_ATOMS: atom_id res chain seq x y z
N MET A 1 -12.56 54.47 -12.93
CA MET A 1 -11.88 53.25 -13.44
C MET A 1 -11.44 52.43 -12.22
N PRO A 2 -12.18 51.41 -11.77
CA PRO A 2 -11.73 50.59 -10.65
C PRO A 2 -10.84 49.45 -11.16
N SER A 3 -9.66 49.33 -10.55
CA SER A 3 -8.65 48.31 -10.84
C SER A 3 -9.06 46.97 -10.23
N LEU A 4 -9.23 45.93 -11.06
CA LEU A 4 -9.46 44.56 -10.63
C LEU A 4 -8.16 43.99 -10.04
N HIS A 5 -8.11 43.85 -8.71
CA HIS A 5 -7.07 43.06 -8.06
C HIS A 5 -7.35 41.58 -8.33
N ASN A 6 -6.52 40.98 -9.17
CA ASN A 6 -6.55 39.56 -9.46
C ASN A 6 -5.98 38.83 -8.23
N HIS A 7 -6.82 38.31 -7.35
CA HIS A 7 -6.39 37.37 -6.32
C HIS A 7 -5.97 36.08 -7.01
N GLN A 8 -4.67 35.92 -7.27
CA GLN A 8 -4.10 34.65 -7.70
C GLN A 8 -4.20 33.67 -6.52
N THR A 9 -5.32 32.94 -6.45
CA THR A 9 -5.44 31.79 -5.55
C THR A 9 -4.48 30.73 -6.05
N THR A 10 -3.36 30.54 -5.35
CA THR A 10 -2.42 29.46 -5.63
C THR A 10 -3.21 28.15 -5.65
N PRO A 11 -3.14 27.34 -6.72
CA PRO A 11 -3.86 26.09 -6.75
C PRO A 11 -3.28 25.17 -5.67
N VAL A 12 -4.09 24.83 -4.69
CA VAL A 12 -3.74 23.82 -3.69
C VAL A 12 -3.78 22.47 -4.41
N VAL A 13 -2.61 21.85 -4.54
CA VAL A 13 -2.48 20.46 -4.99
C VAL A 13 -2.35 19.60 -3.73
N THR A 14 -3.32 18.73 -3.52
CA THR A 14 -3.23 17.71 -2.47
C THR A 14 -2.80 16.41 -3.12
N HIS A 15 -1.85 15.71 -2.50
CA HIS A 15 -1.47 14.36 -2.91
C HIS A 15 -1.89 13.37 -1.83
N LEU A 16 -2.30 12.18 -2.29
CA LEU A 16 -2.54 11.02 -1.44
C LEU A 16 -1.68 9.88 -1.98
N THR A 17 -0.70 9.48 -1.19
CA THR A 17 0.07 8.26 -1.43
C THR A 17 -0.69 7.11 -0.79
N ARG A 18 -1.15 6.18 -1.61
CA ARG A 18 -1.78 4.94 -1.17
C ARG A 18 -0.86 3.77 -1.46
N VAL A 19 -0.62 2.94 -0.46
CA VAL A 19 0.13 1.69 -0.60
C VAL A 19 -0.78 0.52 -0.30
N CYS A 20 -0.87 -0.41 -1.24
CA CYS A 20 -1.58 -1.67 -1.06
C CYS A 20 -0.56 -2.77 -0.74
N LEU A 21 -0.66 -3.34 0.45
CA LEU A 21 0.04 -4.57 0.80
C LEU A 21 -0.89 -5.74 0.48
N ASN A 22 -0.57 -6.48 -0.57
CA ASN A 22 -1.34 -7.67 -0.92
C ASN A 22 -1.13 -8.72 0.16
N LEU A 23 -2.21 -9.12 0.85
CA LEU A 23 -2.17 -10.26 1.75
C LEU A 23 -2.47 -11.51 0.90
N PRO A 24 -1.48 -12.39 0.71
CA PRO A 24 -1.64 -13.60 -0.11
C PRO A 24 -2.67 -14.57 0.52
N PRO A 25 -3.13 -15.60 -0.22
CA PRO A 25 -2.34 -16.40 -1.15
C PRO A 25 -2.34 -15.83 -2.57
N ALA A 26 -1.24 -15.23 -3.01
CA ALA A 26 -1.04 -14.93 -4.42
C ALA A 26 -0.76 -16.20 -5.25
N GLU A 27 -0.55 -17.34 -4.59
CA GLU A 27 -0.44 -18.64 -5.25
C GLU A 27 -1.41 -19.62 -4.62
N ASP A 28 -2.23 -20.23 -5.47
CA ASP A 28 -3.09 -21.36 -5.19
C ASP A 28 -2.27 -22.51 -4.58
N TRP A 29 -2.17 -22.53 -3.25
CA TRP A 29 -1.66 -23.69 -2.51
C TRP A 29 -2.48 -24.95 -2.84
N HIS A 30 -3.70 -24.75 -3.32
CA HIS A 30 -4.49 -25.74 -4.03
C HIS A 30 -4.18 -25.71 -5.53
N LYS A 31 -3.11 -26.38 -5.94
CA LYS A 31 -2.76 -26.52 -7.38
C LYS A 31 -3.85 -27.18 -8.25
N ALA A 32 -4.89 -27.77 -7.67
CA ALA A 32 -6.10 -28.17 -8.36
C ALA A 32 -7.27 -28.35 -7.38
N LYS A 33 -8.46 -27.86 -7.76
CA LYS A 33 -9.71 -28.15 -7.05
C LYS A 33 -9.93 -29.68 -7.04
N GLY A 34 -10.03 -30.28 -5.84
CA GLY A 34 -10.27 -31.72 -5.68
C GLY A 34 -9.03 -32.61 -5.52
N ALA A 35 -7.82 -32.04 -5.49
CA ALA A 35 -6.61 -32.81 -5.17
C ALA A 35 -6.62 -33.27 -3.69
N PRO A 36 -6.14 -34.50 -3.37
CA PRO A 36 -5.95 -34.94 -2.00
C PRO A 36 -5.01 -34.00 -1.24
N LEU A 37 -5.38 -33.65 -0.01
CA LEU A 37 -4.61 -32.77 0.87
C LEU A 37 -4.13 -33.55 2.10
N THR A 38 -2.86 -33.41 2.45
CA THR A 38 -2.29 -34.04 3.65
C THR A 38 -2.23 -33.06 4.84
N PRO A 39 -2.27 -33.54 6.09
CA PRO A 39 -2.10 -32.68 7.26
C PRO A 39 -0.78 -31.89 7.24
N ASP A 40 0.30 -32.45 6.70
CA ASP A 40 1.59 -31.77 6.59
C ASP A 40 1.55 -30.59 5.62
N GLN A 41 0.82 -30.72 4.51
CA GLN A 41 0.60 -29.62 3.57
C GLN A 41 -0.16 -28.48 4.23
N VAL A 42 -1.19 -28.77 5.04
CA VAL A 42 -1.94 -27.76 5.81
C VAL A 42 -1.00 -27.03 6.78
N ARG A 43 -0.18 -27.77 7.54
CA ARG A 43 0.79 -27.19 8.48
C ARG A 43 1.82 -26.32 7.77
N GLN A 44 2.33 -26.76 6.62
CA GLN A 44 3.30 -25.99 5.84
C GLN A 44 2.68 -24.69 5.31
N THR A 45 1.42 -24.73 4.84
CA THR A 45 0.68 -23.53 4.45
C THR A 45 0.54 -22.56 5.61
N GLY A 46 0.22 -23.04 6.82
CA GLY A 46 0.15 -22.21 8.02
C GLY A 46 1.46 -21.46 8.32
N LYS A 47 2.61 -22.15 8.22
CA LYS A 47 3.94 -21.54 8.39
C LYS A 47 4.22 -20.46 7.33
N LEU A 48 3.89 -20.73 6.07
CA LEU A 48 4.06 -19.76 4.99
C LEU A 48 3.19 -18.51 5.19
N MET A 49 1.93 -18.70 5.61
CA MET A 49 1.03 -17.59 5.95
C MET A 49 1.59 -16.78 7.12
N GLN A 50 2.07 -17.42 8.18
CA GLN A 50 2.67 -16.73 9.32
C GLN A 50 3.87 -15.87 8.89
N ALA A 51 4.79 -16.43 8.10
CA ALA A 51 5.94 -15.68 7.59
C ALA A 51 5.52 -14.47 6.73
N ARG A 52 4.49 -14.63 5.90
CA ARG A 52 3.93 -13.55 5.07
C ARG A 52 3.25 -12.47 5.91
N MET A 53 2.50 -12.84 6.94
CA MET A 53 1.88 -11.87 7.86
C MET A 53 2.92 -11.11 8.66
N ALA A 54 3.97 -11.79 9.13
CA ALA A 54 5.10 -11.14 9.78
C ALA A 54 5.81 -10.15 8.84
N ARG A 55 5.94 -10.52 7.56
CA ARG A 55 6.51 -9.65 6.53
C ARG A 55 5.65 -8.40 6.27
N ALA A 56 4.33 -8.55 6.22
CA ALA A 56 3.40 -7.43 6.08
C ALA A 56 3.44 -6.50 7.31
N ALA A 57 3.47 -7.05 8.52
CA ALA A 57 3.61 -6.28 9.75
C ALA A 57 4.90 -5.47 9.77
N ALA A 58 6.03 -6.04 9.33
CA ALA A 58 7.28 -5.31 9.21
C ALA A 58 7.21 -4.14 8.20
N MET A 59 6.46 -4.30 7.09
CA MET A 59 6.20 -3.16 6.18
C MET A 59 5.34 -2.09 6.83
N MET A 60 4.34 -2.47 7.63
CA MET A 60 3.52 -1.53 8.39
C MET A 60 4.36 -0.75 9.41
N GLU A 61 5.33 -1.38 10.08
CA GLU A 61 6.23 -0.68 11.01
C GLU A 61 7.06 0.41 10.30
N VAL A 62 7.59 0.13 9.11
CA VAL A 62 8.29 1.14 8.29
C VAL A 62 7.35 2.28 7.91
N MET A 63 6.12 1.97 7.51
CA MET A 63 5.12 2.96 7.13
C MET A 63 4.62 3.80 8.32
N ALA A 64 4.46 3.18 9.49
CA ALA A 64 4.06 3.86 10.71
C ALA A 64 5.12 4.88 11.15
N ALA A 65 6.41 4.54 10.99
CA ALA A 65 7.51 5.48 11.24
C ALA A 65 7.51 6.70 10.30
N LEU A 66 6.82 6.60 9.16
CA LEU A 66 6.63 7.68 8.19
C LEU A 66 5.26 8.38 8.34
N GLY A 67 4.47 8.02 9.36
CA GLY A 67 3.17 8.63 9.64
C GLY A 67 2.05 8.20 8.68
N PHE A 68 2.11 6.97 8.15
CA PHE A 68 0.99 6.41 7.41
C PHE A 68 -0.14 5.97 8.34
N ASP A 69 -1.38 6.15 7.86
CA ASP A 69 -2.58 5.54 8.42
C ASP A 69 -2.87 4.19 7.76
N PHE A 70 -3.62 3.32 8.45
CA PHE A 70 -3.90 1.96 8.01
C PHE A 70 -5.38 1.62 8.02
N GLU A 71 -5.81 0.86 7.02
CA GLU A 71 -7.16 0.32 6.89
C GLU A 71 -7.10 -1.14 6.39
N SER A 72 -8.02 -1.97 6.87
CA SER A 72 -8.19 -3.32 6.34
C SER A 72 -8.92 -3.31 5.01
N GLY A 73 -8.31 -3.88 3.96
CA GLY A 73 -8.95 -4.14 2.67
C GLY A 73 -9.31 -5.62 2.47
N LYS A 74 -10.01 -5.92 1.38
CA LYS A 74 -10.27 -7.31 0.97
C LYS A 74 -8.95 -7.98 0.56
N ASN A 75 -8.44 -8.88 1.40
CA ASN A 75 -7.15 -9.55 1.22
C ASN A 75 -5.97 -8.57 1.07
N ALA A 76 -6.05 -7.40 1.72
CA ALA A 76 -5.01 -6.40 1.63
C ALA A 76 -4.98 -5.51 2.88
N ILE A 77 -3.87 -4.82 3.06
CA ILE A 77 -3.75 -3.68 3.99
C ILE A 77 -3.57 -2.44 3.15
N LEU A 78 -4.46 -1.47 3.32
CA LEU A 78 -4.40 -0.17 2.65
C LEU A 78 -3.69 0.80 3.59
N CYS A 79 -2.66 1.46 3.09
CA CYS A 79 -1.88 2.42 3.84
C CYS A 79 -1.95 3.77 3.15
N TYR A 80 -2.14 4.86 3.89
CA TYR A 80 -2.36 6.19 3.33
C TYR A 80 -1.42 7.22 3.95
N SER A 81 -0.92 8.15 3.14
CA SER A 81 -0.22 9.34 3.62
C SER A 81 -0.49 10.52 2.69
N ASN A 82 -0.70 11.70 3.25
CA ASN A 82 -0.79 12.98 2.54
C ASN A 82 0.48 13.85 2.71
N THR A 83 1.48 13.32 3.41
CA THR A 83 2.75 13.99 3.72
C THR A 83 3.96 13.27 3.15
N THR A 84 3.86 11.96 2.92
CA THR A 84 4.93 11.15 2.33
C THR A 84 4.65 10.90 0.87
N GLU A 85 5.61 11.21 0.00
CA GLU A 85 5.49 10.94 -1.43
C GLU A 85 5.81 9.48 -1.80
N ALA A 86 5.28 9.04 -2.94
CA ALA A 86 5.46 7.68 -3.45
C ALA A 86 6.94 7.26 -3.58
N TYR A 87 7.83 8.17 -3.97
CA TYR A 87 9.26 7.87 -4.14
C TYR A 87 9.96 7.64 -2.79
N GLU A 88 9.55 8.33 -1.74
CA GLU A 88 10.12 8.23 -0.41
C GLU A 88 9.80 6.88 0.22
N ILE A 89 8.53 6.48 0.16
CA ILE A 89 8.11 5.18 0.69
C ILE A 89 8.72 4.03 -0.12
N LYS A 90 8.81 4.14 -1.46
CA LYS A 90 9.48 3.13 -2.28
C LYS A 90 10.94 2.97 -1.87
N ARG A 91 11.65 4.08 -1.62
CA ARG A 91 13.05 4.06 -1.17
C ARG A 91 13.17 3.42 0.21
N ALA A 92 12.33 3.80 1.16
CA ALA A 92 12.34 3.28 2.53
C ALA A 92 12.11 1.76 2.56
N LEU A 93 11.09 1.27 1.83
CA LEU A 93 10.80 -0.16 1.75
C LEU A 93 11.96 -0.95 1.11
N ARG A 94 12.57 -0.43 0.03
CA ARG A 94 13.73 -1.08 -0.59
C ARG A 94 14.96 -1.10 0.32
N GLN A 95 15.20 -0.01 1.06
CA GLN A 95 16.30 0.05 2.04
C GLN A 95 16.09 -0.91 3.21
N ALA A 96 14.84 -1.17 3.60
CA ALA A 96 14.46 -2.20 4.56
C ALA A 96 14.48 -3.64 3.98
N GLY A 97 14.87 -3.80 2.71
CA GLY A 97 15.04 -5.10 2.07
C GLY A 97 13.75 -5.71 1.51
N PHE A 98 12.68 -4.94 1.33
CA PHE A 98 11.47 -5.38 0.64
C PHE A 98 11.62 -5.28 -0.89
N GLN A 99 10.99 -6.21 -1.59
CA GLN A 99 11.00 -6.32 -3.05
C GLN A 99 9.77 -5.63 -3.64
N ASP A 100 9.91 -5.04 -4.83
CA ASP A 100 8.82 -4.33 -5.53
C ASP A 100 7.56 -5.18 -5.75
N ARG A 101 7.67 -6.53 -5.77
CA ARG A 101 6.51 -7.43 -5.88
C ARG A 101 5.71 -7.60 -4.59
N GLU A 102 6.23 -7.12 -3.45
CA GLU A 102 5.58 -7.26 -2.13
C GLU A 102 4.55 -6.15 -1.87
N PHE A 103 4.54 -5.07 -2.66
CA PHE A 103 3.67 -3.91 -2.46
C PHE A 103 3.32 -3.22 -3.79
N GLN A 104 2.18 -2.52 -3.81
CA GLN A 104 1.80 -1.64 -4.90
C GLN A 104 1.62 -0.22 -4.37
N ILE A 105 2.25 0.77 -5.00
CA ILE A 105 2.11 2.18 -4.66
C ILE A 105 1.24 2.85 -5.72
N VAL A 106 0.19 3.54 -5.29
CA VAL A 106 -0.71 4.34 -6.10
C VAL A 106 -0.63 5.77 -5.59
N LEU A 107 -0.49 6.72 -6.51
CA LEU A 107 -0.41 8.13 -6.18
C LEU A 107 -1.61 8.83 -6.80
N GLU A 108 -2.39 9.50 -5.95
CA GLU A 108 -3.55 10.27 -6.36
C GLU A 108 -3.26 11.75 -6.15
N TYR A 109 -3.44 12.54 -7.20
CA TYR A 109 -3.32 13.98 -7.15
C TYR A 109 -4.68 14.60 -7.34
N THR A 110 -5.13 15.37 -6.35
CA THR A 110 -6.31 16.22 -6.49
C THR A 110 -5.86 17.66 -6.68
N ARG A 111 -6.30 18.28 -7.78
CA ARG A 111 -6.10 19.70 -8.02
C ARG A 111 -7.42 20.41 -7.70
N GLY A 112 -7.36 21.54 -7.00
CA GLY A 112 -8.53 22.33 -6.59
C GLY A 112 -9.32 23.02 -7.72
N TRP A 113 -9.16 22.59 -8.97
CA TRP A 113 -9.97 23.06 -10.08
C TRP A 113 -11.06 22.03 -10.31
N GLY A 114 -12.33 22.44 -10.20
CA GLY A 114 -13.48 21.58 -10.43
C GLY A 114 -13.31 20.71 -11.67
N MET A 115 -13.76 19.45 -11.55
CA MET A 115 -13.82 18.40 -12.57
C MET A 115 -13.65 18.89 -14.02
N LEU A 116 -12.75 18.23 -14.75
CA LEU A 116 -12.94 18.05 -16.19
C LEU A 116 -13.88 16.87 -16.43
#